data_AF-A0A969XN84-F1
#
_entry.id   AF-A0A969XN84-F1
#
_cell.length_a   1.000
_cell.length_b   1.000
_cell.length_c   1.000
_cell.angle_alpha   90.00
_cell.angle_beta   90.00
_cell.angle_gamma   90.00
#
_symmetry.space_group_name_H-M   'P 1'
#
loop_
_entity.id
_entity.type
_entity.pdbx_description
1 polymer ?
#
loop_
_entity_poly.entity_id
_entity_poly.type
_entity_poly.pdbx_seq_one_letter_code
_entity_poly.pdbx_strand_id
1 'polypeptide(L)' 'STENKIAFARQFYNDSVLTYNNKIQMFPSNLIAGMFNFTTRQFFEAPEAERAVPTVDLR' A
#
# COMPACT_ATOMS: atom_id res chain seq x y z
N SER A 1 -2.82 13.50 15.86
CA SER A 1 -1.76 12.63 16.40
C SER A 1 -0.84 12.17 15.27
N THR A 2 0.45 12.01 15.54
CA THR A 2 1.46 11.52 14.58
C THR A 2 1.03 10.16 13.99
N GLU A 3 0.36 9.32 14.78
CA GLU A 3 -0.17 8.02 14.34
C GLU A 3 -1.24 8.14 13.25
N ASN A 4 -2.14 9.14 13.33
CA ASN A 4 -3.13 9.37 12.26
C ASN A 4 -2.46 9.76 10.94
N LYS A 5 -1.34 10.50 10.99
CA LYS A 5 -0.59 10.86 9.79
C LYS A 5 0.11 9.64 9.18
N ILE A 6 0.65 8.75 10.01
CA ILE A 6 1.28 7.51 9.56
C ILE A 6 0.23 6.58 8.92
N ALA A 7 -0.92 6.40 9.57
CA ALA A 7 -2.02 5.59 9.02
C ALA A 7 -2.52 6.13 7.67
N PHE A 8 -2.73 7.45 7.57
CA PHE A 8 -3.13 8.09 6.31
C PHE A 8 -2.07 7.94 5.21
N ALA A 9 -0.79 8.14 5.53
CA ALA A 9 0.30 7.97 4.57
C ALA A 9 0.38 6.52 4.03
N ARG A 10 0.18 5.53 4.90
CA ARG A 10 0.12 4.11 4.52
C ARG A 10 -1.05 3.83 3.58
N GLN A 11 -2.25 4.31 3.94
CA GLN A 11 -3.44 4.16 3.10
C GLN A 11 -3.23 4.82 1.73
N PHE A 12 -2.73 6.06 1.71
CA PHE A 12 -2.45 6.79 0.48
C PHE A 12 -1.44 6.08 -0.44
N TYR A 13 -0.38 5.51 0.14
CA TYR A 13 0.57 4.69 -0.62
C TYR A 13 -0.12 3.48 -1.24
N ASN A 14 -0.90 2.75 -0.44
CA ASN A 14 -1.62 1.57 -0.91
C ASN A 14 -2.64 1.91 -2.00
N ASP A 15 -3.40 2.98 -1.86
CA ASP A 15 -4.35 3.44 -2.88
C ASP A 15 -3.66 3.83 -4.20
N SER A 16 -2.48 4.46 -4.09
CA SER A 16 -1.65 4.80 -5.24
C SER A 16 -1.13 3.56 -5.96
N VAL A 17 -0.62 2.58 -5.21
CA VAL A 17 -0.16 1.28 -5.75
C VAL A 17 -1.32 0.51 -6.37
N LEU A 18 -2.49 0.49 -5.73
CA LEU A 18 -3.70 -0.15 -6.25
C LEU A 18 -4.08 0.44 -7.61
N THR A 19 -4.16 1.77 -7.69
CA THR A 19 -4.51 2.48 -8.92
C THR A 19 -3.49 2.22 -10.03
N TYR A 20 -2.20 2.25 -9.68
CA TYR A 20 -1.11 1.97 -10.62
C TYR A 20 -1.19 0.53 -11.16
N ASN A 21 -1.30 -0.46 -10.27
CA ASN A 21 -1.39 -1.87 -10.62
C ASN A 21 -2.60 -2.16 -11.51
N ASN A 22 -3.77 -1.61 -11.15
CA ASN A 22 -4.97 -1.73 -11.98
C ASN A 22 -4.73 -1.11 -13.36
N LYS A 23 -4.15 0.09 -13.44
CA LYS A 23 -3.88 0.75 -14.72
C LYS A 23 -2.98 -0.08 -15.61
N ILE A 24 -1.87 -0.63 -15.12
CA ILE A 24 -0.97 -1.44 -15.96
C ILE A 24 -1.53 -2.81 -16.33
N GLN A 25 -2.62 -3.26 -15.69
CA GLN A 25 -3.31 -4.52 -16.01
C GLN A 25 -4.54 -4.33 -16.92
N MET A 26 -5.12 -3.13 -16.95
CA MET A 26 -6.29 -2.82 -17.77
C MET A 26 -5.91 -2.41 -19.20
N PHE A 27 -6.73 -2.81 -20.17
CA PHE A 27 -6.65 -2.33 -21.55
C PHE A 27 -7.07 -0.85 -21.63
N PRO A 28 -6.40 0.01 -22.44
CA PRO A 28 -5.25 -0.27 -23.32
C PRO A 28 -3.88 -0.11 -22.63
N SER A 29 -3.87 0.36 -21.39
CA SER A 29 -2.67 0.70 -20.63
C SER A 29 -1.72 -0.48 -20.42
N ASN A 30 -2.22 -1.72 -20.39
CA ASN A 30 -1.40 -2.94 -20.29
C ASN A 30 -0.48 -3.17 -21.51
N LEU A 31 -0.84 -2.67 -22.69
CA LEU A 31 0.00 -2.75 -23.89
C LEU A 31 1.21 -1.82 -23.74
N ILE A 32 0.96 -0.58 -23.33
CA ILE A 32 2.01 0.40 -23.03
C ILE A 32 2.87 -0.11 -21.86
N ALA A 33 2.24 -0.71 -20.84
CA ALA A 33 2.95 -1.31 -19.73
C ALA A 33 3.92 -2.42 -20.17
N GLY A 34 3.50 -3.29 -21.09
CA GLY A 34 4.37 -4.31 -21.67
C GLY A 34 5.50 -3.72 -22.52
N MET A 35 5.20 -2.71 -23.34
CA MET A 35 6.20 -2.06 -24.22
C MET A 35 7.29 -1.31 -23.44
N PHE A 36 6.96 -0.73 -22.29
CA PHE A 36 7.89 0.06 -21.46
C PHE A 36 8.30 -0.66 -20.16
N ASN A 37 8.04 -1.97 -20.04
CA ASN A 37 8.36 -2.79 -18.87
C ASN A 37 7.83 -2.24 -17.53
N PHE A 38 6.63 -1.64 -17.53
CA PHE A 38 5.96 -1.27 -16.28
C PHE A 38 5.39 -2.52 -15.59
N THR A 39 5.89 -2.83 -14.39
CA THR A 39 5.49 -4.01 -13.59
C THR A 39 4.75 -3.61 -12.33
N THR A 40 3.93 -4.52 -11.79
CA THR A 40 3.17 -4.27 -10.55
C THR A 40 4.09 -3.94 -9.38
N ARG A 41 3.63 -3.03 -8.53
CA ARG A 41 4.28 -2.67 -7.26
C ARG A 41 3.60 -3.41 -6.10
N GLN A 42 4.36 -3.74 -5.07
CA GLN A 42 3.81 -4.34 -3.85
C GLN A 42 3.17 -3.28 -2.96
N PHE A 43 2.14 -3.67 -2.23
CA PHE A 43 1.53 -2.83 -1.21
C PHE A 43 2.48 -2.67 -0.02
N PHE A 44 2.31 -1.58 0.71
CA PHE A 44 2.97 -1.41 1.99
C PHE A 44 2.15 -2.16 3.05
N GLU A 45 2.67 -3.31 3.45
CA GLU A 45 2.21 -4.03 4.64
C GLU A 45 2.98 -3.54 5.87
N ALA A 46 2.25 -3.09 6.89
CA ALA A 46 2.85 -2.87 8.19
C ALA A 46 3.14 -4.25 8.82
N PRO A 47 4.33 -4.48 9.40
CA PRO A 47 4.61 -5.71 10.10
C PRO A 47 3.58 -5.91 11.21
N GLU A 48 3.01 -7.12 11.32
CA GLU A 48 1.99 -7.45 12.33
C GLU A 48 2.45 -7.15 13.78
N ALA A 49 3.76 -7.01 14.01
CA ALA A 49 4.35 -6.59 15.28
C ALA A 49 3.88 -5.21 15.77
N GLU A 50 3.44 -4.29 14.90
CA GLU A 50 2.87 -2.99 15.31
C GLU A 50 1.39 -3.07 15.72
N ARG A 51 0.72 -4.22 15.53
CA ARG A 51 -0.66 -4.46 16.00
C ARG A 51 -0.73 -5.06 17.41
N ALA A 52 0.41 -5.37 18.01
CA ALA A 52 0.46 -5.78 19.41
C ALA A 52 0.09 -4.57 20.29
N VAL A 53 -1.21 -4.46 20.59
CA VAL A 53 -1.72 -3.63 21.68
C VAL A 53 -0.87 -3.98 22.92
N PRO A 54 -0.13 -3.03 23.51
CA PRO A 54 0.58 -3.31 24.74
C PRO A 54 -0.46 -3.75 25.78
N THR A 55 -0.34 -4.97 26.28
CA THR A 55 -1.16 -5.46 27.39
C THR A 55 -0.81 -4.62 28.60
N VAL A 56 -1.60 -3.57 28.85
CA VAL A 56 -1.45 -2.73 30.03
C VAL A 56 -1.96 -3.53 31.21
N ASP A 57 -1.04 -4.13 31.95
CA ASP A 57 -1.32 -4.82 33.21
C ASP A 57 -1.63 -3.74 34.27
N LEU A 58 -2.91 -3.44 34.44
CA LEU A 58 -3.39 -2.61 35.55
C LEU A 58 -3.50 -3.51 36.78
N ARG A 59 -2.40 -3.68 37.52
CA ARG A 59 -2.39 -4.21 38.89
C ARG A 59 -2.54 -3.10 39.92
#